data_AF-A0A3D0MPS8-F1
#
_entry.id   AF-A0A3D0MPS8-F1
#
_cell.length_a   1.000
_cell.length_b   1.000
_cell.length_c   1.000
_cell.angle_alpha   90.00
_cell.angle_beta   90.00
_cell.angle_gamma   90.00
#
_symmetry.space_group_name_H-M   'P 1'
#
loop_
_entity.id
_entity.type
_entity.pdbx_description
1 polymer ?
#
loop_
_entity_poly.entity_id
_entity_poly.type
_entity_poly.pdbx_seq_one_letter_code
_entity_poly.pdbx_strand_id
1 'polypeptide(L)' 'MASGDMPPGPVMKIASGGELSRLLLALQLSLPQEQIPETLIFDEVEAGLGGKAAVLAGYKLRELSEKCRVILI' A
#
# COMPACT_ATOMS: atom_id res chain seq x y z
N MET A 1 10.41 -13.56 -12.74
CA MET A 1 9.42 -14.61 -13.06
C MET A 1 8.05 -13.96 -12.94
N ALA A 2 7.29 -13.88 -14.03
CA ALA A 2 6.02 -13.17 -14.07
C ALA A 2 4.92 -14.01 -13.40
N SER A 3 4.21 -13.38 -12.47
CA SER A 3 3.05 -13.85 -11.72
C SER A 3 1.81 -13.94 -12.62
N GLY A 4 1.83 -14.81 -13.64
CA GLY A 4 0.75 -14.93 -14.62
C GLY A 4 -0.24 -16.09 -14.39
N ASP A 5 0.18 -17.17 -13.71
CA ASP A 5 -0.55 -18.46 -13.75
C ASP A 5 -1.04 -18.98 -12.38
N MET A 6 -1.10 -18.14 -11.34
CA MET A 6 -1.73 -18.58 -10.08
C MET A 6 -3.26 -18.44 -10.14
N PRO A 7 -4.02 -19.50 -9.79
CA PRO A 7 -5.47 -19.41 -9.70
C PRO A 7 -5.86 -18.40 -8.60
N PRO A 8 -6.96 -17.64 -8.78
CA PRO A 8 -7.41 -16.67 -7.79
C PRO A 8 -7.68 -17.36 -6.46
N GLY A 9 -7.21 -16.74 -5.38
CA GLY A 9 -7.34 -17.25 -4.02
C GLY A 9 -7.50 -16.10 -3.01
N PRO A 10 -7.71 -16.41 -1.72
CA PRO A 10 -7.82 -15.38 -0.69
C PRO A 10 -6.58 -14.49 -0.68
N VAL A 11 -6.76 -13.17 -0.75
CA VAL A 11 -5.65 -12.20 -0.89
C VAL A 11 -4.56 -12.40 0.18
N MET A 12 -4.98 -12.69 1.42
CA MET A 12 -4.09 -12.98 2.55
C MET A 12 -3.16 -14.19 2.33
N LYS A 13 -3.48 -15.09 1.40
CA LYS A 13 -2.68 -16.29 1.10
C LYS A 13 -1.79 -16.12 -0.12
N ILE A 14 -2.12 -15.20 -1.01
CA ILE A 14 -1.49 -15.10 -2.34
C ILE A 14 -0.69 -13.81 -2.54
N ALA A 15 -1.00 -12.75 -1.81
CA ALA A 15 -0.31 -11.47 -1.91
C ALA A 15 0.91 -11.44 -0.99
N SER A 16 1.99 -10.82 -1.48
CA SER A 16 3.17 -10.48 -0.66
C SER A 16 2.85 -9.36 0.35
N GLY A 17 3.70 -9.19 1.37
CA GLY A 17 3.57 -8.13 2.36
C GLY A 17 3.43 -6.74 1.73
N GLY A 18 4.35 -6.39 0.82
CA GLY A 18 4.29 -5.12 0.09
C GLY A 18 3.04 -4.95 -0.79
N GLU A 19 2.49 -6.02 -1.37
CA GLU A 19 1.24 -5.96 -2.12
C GLU A 19 0.04 -5.68 -1.22
N LEU A 20 -0.03 -6.31 -0.05
CA LEU A 20 -1.05 -6.03 0.95
C LEU A 20 -0.94 -4.61 1.49
N SER A 21 0.28 -4.14 1.80
CA SER A 21 0.55 -2.77 2.23
C SER A 21 0.10 -1.74 1.18
N ARG A 22 0.37 -1.99 -0.11
CA ARG A 22 -0.09 -1.12 -1.20
C ARG A 22 -1.61 -1.17 -1.40
N LEU A 23 -2.22 -2.33 -1.22
CA LEU A 23 -3.67 -2.47 -1.30
C LEU A 23 -4.35 -1.67 -0.19
N LEU A 24 -3.82 -1.74 1.04
CA LEU A 24 -4.27 -0.89 2.15
C LEU A 24 -4.09 0.60 1.84
N LEU A 25 -2.92 1.01 1.34
CA LEU A 25 -2.67 2.41 0.96
C LEU A 25 -3.70 2.91 -0.06
N ALA A 26 -3.98 2.13 -1.10
CA ALA A 26 -4.97 2.47 -2.11
C ALA A 26 -6.40 2.57 -1.52
N LEU A 27 -6.76 1.67 -0.61
CA LEU A 27 -8.05 1.72 0.09
C LEU A 27 -8.16 3.00 0.94
N GLN A 28 -7.17 3.30 1.78
CA GLN A 28 -7.20 4.48 2.66
C GLN A 28 -7.27 5.79 1.86
N LEU A 29 -6.58 5.87 0.72
CA LEU A 29 -6.68 7.03 -0.17
C LEU A 29 -8.07 7.20 -0.80
N SER A 30 -8.79 6.08 -1.00
CA SER A 30 -10.12 6.04 -1.63
C SER A 30 -11.26 6.26 -0.63
N LEU A 31 -10.99 6.16 0.68
CA LEU A 31 -11.98 6.40 1.73
C LEU A 31 -12.16 7.90 2.01
N PRO A 32 -13.35 8.31 2.47
CA PRO A 32 -13.57 9.66 2.96
C PRO A 32 -12.81 9.89 4.27
N GLN A 33 -12.48 11.15 4.54
CA GLN A 33 -11.60 11.56 5.64
C GLN A 33 -12.04 11.02 7.01
N GLU A 34 -13.34 10.99 7.27
CA GLU A 34 -13.93 10.55 8.54
C GLU A 34 -13.75 9.04 8.80
N GLN A 35 -13.37 8.27 7.78
CA GLN A 35 -13.12 6.82 7.87
C GLN A 35 -11.63 6.47 7.92
N ILE A 36 -10.74 7.46 7.81
CA ILE A 36 -9.30 7.24 7.86
C ILE A 36 -8.86 7.27 9.33
N PRO A 37 -8.15 6.24 9.83
CA PRO A 37 -7.59 6.27 11.18
C PRO A 37 -6.66 7.46 11.40
N GLU A 38 -6.62 8.01 12.62
CA GLU A 38 -5.75 9.15 12.94
C GLU A 38 -4.26 8.85 12.71
N THR A 39 -3.86 7.59 12.89
CA THR A 39 -2.50 7.12 12.66
C THR A 39 -2.51 5.79 11.92
N LEU A 40 -1.72 5.73 10.85
CA LEU A 40 -1.46 4.53 10.07
C LEU A 40 0.03 4.21 10.10
N ILE A 41 0.34 2.93 10.30
CA ILE A 41 1.70 2.40 10.25
C ILE A 41 1.77 1.48 9.04
N PHE A 42 2.73 1.75 8.17
CA PHE A 42 3.02 0.93 7.01
C PHE A 42 4.39 0.28 7.17
N ASP A 43 4.51 -0.94 6.69
CA ASP A 43 5.76 -1.71 6.66
C ASP A 43 5.98 -2.19 5.21
N GLU A 44 7.20 -2.00 4.71
CA GLU A 44 7.67 -2.46 3.40
C GLU A 44 6.75 -2.13 2.19
N VAL A 45 6.17 -0.92 2.12
CA VAL A 45 5.27 -0.51 1.01
C VAL A 45 5.97 -0.58 -0.36
N GLU A 46 7.27 -0.30 -0.36
CA GLU A 46 8.14 -0.32 -1.52
C GLU A 46 8.70 -1.70 -1.88
N ALA A 47 8.38 -2.75 -1.11
CA ALA A 47 8.88 -4.10 -1.41
C ALA A 47 8.53 -4.54 -2.84
N GLY A 48 9.56 -4.97 -3.56
CA GLY A 48 9.48 -5.39 -4.96
C GLY A 48 9.31 -4.23 -5.96
N LEU A 49 9.31 -2.97 -5.52
CA LEU A 49 9.29 -1.81 -6.40
C LEU A 49 10.71 -1.31 -6.71
N GLY A 50 10.92 -0.88 -7.95
CA GLY A 50 12.15 -0.21 -8.38
C GLY A 50 11.86 1.03 -9.21
N GLY A 51 12.82 1.96 -9.23
CA GLY A 51 12.79 3.15 -10.08
C GLY A 51 11.51 3.98 -9.92
N LYS A 52 10.83 4.23 -11.04
CA LYS A 52 9.65 5.12 -11.10
C LYS A 52 8.48 4.62 -10.23
N ALA A 53 8.32 3.31 -10.08
CA ALA A 53 7.22 2.74 -9.30
C ALA A 53 7.37 3.04 -7.80
N ALA A 54 8.59 2.94 -7.26
CA ALA A 54 8.88 3.29 -5.88
C ALA A 54 8.62 4.79 -5.61
N VAL A 55 8.99 5.67 -6.55
CA VAL A 55 8.72 7.11 -6.45
C VAL A 55 7.22 7.41 -6.42
N LEU A 56 6.43 6.75 -7.27
CA LEU A 56 4.97 6.90 -7.28
C LEU A 56 4.33 6.43 -5.96
N ALA A 57 4.81 5.32 -5.38
CA ALA A 57 4.36 4.87 -4.07
C ALA A 57 4.66 5.92 -2.98
N GLY A 58 5.85 6.52 -3.01
CA GLY A 58 6.20 7.64 -2.12
C GLY A 58 5.26 8.84 -2.24
N TYR A 59 4.86 9.22 -3.46
CA TYR A 59 3.87 10.29 -3.65
C TYR A 59 2.49 9.92 -3.07
N LYS A 60 2.08 8.65 -3.17
CA LYS A 60 0.83 8.17 -2.57
C LYS A 60 0.87 8.14 -1.04
N LEU A 61 2.00 7.76 -0.45
CA LEU A 61 2.21 7.88 1.00
C LEU A 61 2.16 9.34 1.46
N ARG A 62 2.79 10.25 0.71
CA ARG A 62 2.72 11.69 1.00
C ARG A 62 1.29 12.22 0.91
N GLU A 63 0.55 11.87 -0.14
CA GLU A 63 -0.87 12.23 -0.29
C GLU A 63 -1.71 11.77 0.91
N LEU A 64 -1.49 10.54 1.40
CA LEU A 64 -2.19 10.04 2.58
C LEU A 64 -1.75 10.77 3.87
N SER A 65 -0.48 11.17 3.96
CA SER A 65 0.04 11.89 5.13
C SER A 65 -0.57 13.29 5.34
N GLU A 66 -1.13 13.89 4.29
CA GLU A 66 -1.90 15.14 4.40
C GLU A 66 -3.26 14.92 5.08
N LYS A 67 -3.74 13.66 5.12
CA LYS A 67 -5.02 13.26 5.71
C LYS A 67 -4.87 12.72 7.13
N CYS A 68 -3.80 11.98 7.42
CA CYS A 68 -3.57 11.38 8.74
C CYS A 68 -2.08 11.23 9.03
N ARG A 69 -1.72 10.89 10.27
CA ARG A 69 -0.32 10.60 10.59
C ARG A 69 0.10 9.27 9.98
N VAL A 70 1.11 9.30 9.12
CA VAL A 70 1.70 8.12 8.51
C VAL A 70 3.08 7.87 9.12
N ILE A 71 3.30 6.66 9.60
CA ILE A 71 4.61 6.16 10.03
C ILE A 71 5.00 5.03 9.06
N LEU A 72 6.18 5.14 8.47
CA LEU A 72 6.77 4.09 7.65
C LEU A 72 7.91 3.44 8.43
N ILE A 73 7.97 2.10 8.40
CA ILE A 73 9.04 1.28 8.98
C ILE A 73 9.97 0.82 7.86
#